data_AF-A0A662AY63-F1
#
_entry.id   AF-A0A662AY63-F1
#
_cell.length_a   1.000
_cell.length_b   1.000
_cell.length_c   1.000
_cell.angle_alpha   90.00
_cell.angle_beta   90.00
_cell.angle_gamma   90.00
#
_symmetry.space_group_name_H-M   'P 1'
#
loop_
_entity.id
_entity.type
_entity.pdbx_description
1 polymer ?
#
loop_
_entity_poly.entity_id
_entity_poly.type
_entity_poly.pdbx_seq_one_letter_code
_entity_poly.pdbx_strand_id
1 'polypeptide(L)'
;MKGVLYLVPNTLGNPDTTETIPEGIRGRVNEIKLFIVENLRNARRYLLRLNRDIHIDSLTFFELNEHTAAEEIPSFLDRVEQGEDAAIISEAGVPGVADPGAAVVSLAHEKGIRVVPLTGPSSILLALMASGLNGQSFCFHGYL
;
A
#
# COMPACT_ATOMS: atom_id res chain seq x y z
N MET A 1 -2.00 -19.05 12.98
CA MET A 1 -2.99 -18.16 12.33
C MET A 1 -2.22 -17.38 11.28
N LYS A 2 -2.77 -17.15 10.09
CA LYS A 2 -2.09 -16.33 9.06
C LYS A 2 -2.03 -14.86 9.53
N GLY A 3 -1.03 -14.13 9.05
CA GLY A 3 -0.91 -12.69 9.27
C GLY A 3 -1.93 -11.90 8.44
N VAL A 4 -1.81 -10.58 8.51
CA VAL A 4 -2.66 -9.62 7.81
C VAL A 4 -1.84 -8.85 6.78
N LEU A 5 -2.41 -8.69 5.59
CA LEU A 5 -1.87 -7.82 4.53
C LEU A 5 -2.56 -6.46 4.60
N TYR A 6 -1.84 -5.43 5.02
CA TYR A 6 -2.34 -4.06 5.09
C TYR A 6 -2.07 -3.29 3.80
N LEU A 7 -3.06 -2.55 3.30
CA LEU A 7 -2.85 -1.62 2.18
C LEU A 7 -2.65 -0.22 2.77
N VAL A 8 -1.38 0.21 2.82
CA VAL A 8 -0.97 1.45 3.46
C VAL A 8 -0.95 2.56 2.39
N PRO A 9 -1.81 3.59 2.53
CA PRO A 9 -1.81 4.70 1.59
C PRO A 9 -0.56 5.54 1.74
N ASN A 10 -0.27 6.30 0.69
CA ASN A 10 0.78 7.29 0.59
C ASN A 10 0.16 8.65 0.22
N THR A 11 0.93 9.73 0.31
CA THR A 11 0.45 11.06 -0.06
C THR A 11 0.28 11.19 -1.58
N LEU A 12 -0.41 12.23 -2.05
CA LEU A 12 -0.57 12.54 -3.48
C LEU A 12 0.45 13.58 -3.99
N GLY A 13 1.62 13.67 -3.34
CA GLY A 13 2.71 14.56 -3.75
C GLY A 13 3.15 15.57 -2.68
N ASN A 14 2.29 15.93 -1.72
CA ASN A 14 2.73 16.69 -0.54
C ASN A 14 3.61 15.78 0.34
N PRO A 15 4.87 16.13 0.65
CA PRO A 15 5.69 15.33 1.54
C PRO A 15 5.22 15.32 3.00
N ASP A 16 4.36 16.26 3.41
CA ASP A 16 3.80 16.29 4.76
C ASP A 16 2.72 15.22 4.93
N THR A 17 3.05 14.19 5.72
CA THR A 17 2.14 13.09 6.02
C THR A 17 1.06 13.48 7.03
N THR A 18 1.26 14.55 7.82
CA THR A 18 0.32 14.92 8.90
C THR A 18 -0.99 15.50 8.36
N GLU A 19 -0.98 16.08 7.17
CA GLU A 19 -2.18 16.67 6.56
C GLU A 19 -3.10 15.63 5.92
N THR A 20 -2.53 14.54 5.40
CA THR A 20 -3.24 13.63 4.48
C THR A 20 -3.29 12.19 4.95
N ILE A 21 -2.42 11.79 5.88
CA ILE A 21 -2.36 10.42 6.40
C ILE A 21 -2.88 10.40 7.85
N PRO A 22 -3.98 9.68 8.14
CA PRO A 22 -4.50 9.55 9.50
C PRO A 22 -3.45 9.04 10.49
N GLU A 23 -3.40 9.65 11.68
CA GLU A 23 -2.41 9.34 12.72
C GLU A 23 -2.37 7.84 13.09
N GLY A 24 -3.54 7.19 13.14
CA GLY A 24 -3.67 5.77 13.47
C GLY A 24 -2.91 4.83 12.53
N ILE A 25 -2.58 5.27 11.30
CA ILE A 25 -1.80 4.47 10.35
C ILE A 25 -0.35 4.33 10.82
N ARG A 26 0.22 5.35 11.46
CA ARG A 26 1.60 5.32 11.95
C ARG A 26 1.79 4.19 12.96
N GLY A 27 0.84 4.02 13.88
CA GLY A 27 0.85 2.94 14.86
C GLY A 27 0.88 1.57 14.20
N ARG A 28 0.05 1.36 13.17
CA ARG A 28 0.04 0.10 12.39
C ARG A 28 1.32 -0.16 11.63
N VAL A 29 1.84 0.85 10.93
CA VAL A 29 3.08 0.72 10.13
C VAL A 29 4.27 0.35 11.01
N ASN A 30 4.33 0.85 12.25
CA ASN A 30 5.40 0.55 13.19
C ASN A 30 5.43 -0.93 13.65
N GLU A 31 4.31 -1.64 13.58
CA GLU A 31 4.19 -3.05 13.96
C GLU A 31 4.63 -4.00 12.82
N ILE A 32 4.71 -3.48 11.59
CA ILE A 32 4.96 -4.27 10.38
C ILE A 32 6.45 -4.26 10.04
N LYS A 33 6.98 -5.44 9.69
CA LYS A 33 8.39 -5.61 9.30
C LYS A 33 8.57 -6.01 7.84
N LEU A 34 7.50 -6.43 7.18
CA LEU A 34 7.51 -6.88 5.80
C LEU A 34 6.74 -5.90 4.91
N PHE A 35 7.43 -5.32 3.92
CA PHE A 35 6.86 -4.32 3.03
C PHE A 35 7.00 -4.75 1.58
N ILE A 36 5.91 -4.70 0.82
CA ILE A 36 5.87 -4.88 -0.63
C ILE A 36 5.68 -3.49 -1.24
N VAL A 37 6.61 -3.07 -2.07
CA VAL A 37 6.74 -1.66 -2.49
C VAL A 37 7.09 -1.55 -3.97
N GLU A 38 6.61 -0.52 -4.66
CA GLU A 38 6.95 -0.32 -6.07
C GLU A 38 8.40 0.13 -6.28
N ASN A 39 8.88 0.97 -5.38
CA ASN A 39 10.23 1.52 -5.41
C ASN A 39 10.82 1.58 -4.00
N LEU A 40 11.90 0.83 -3.77
CA LEU A 40 12.54 0.72 -2.46
C LEU A 40 12.98 2.08 -1.90
N ARG A 41 13.56 2.94 -2.74
CA ARG A 41 14.08 4.25 -2.30
C ARG A 41 12.94 5.19 -1.89
N ASN A 42 11.82 5.16 -2.61
CA ASN A 42 10.66 5.99 -2.31
C ASN A 42 9.97 5.51 -1.03
N ALA A 43 9.77 4.21 -0.90
CA ALA A 43 9.15 3.62 0.29
C ALA A 43 9.94 3.90 1.57
N ARG A 44 11.28 3.75 1.54
CA ARG A 44 12.13 4.09 2.71
C ARG A 44 11.99 5.54 3.12
N ARG A 45 11.98 6.47 2.16
CA ARG A 45 11.77 7.90 2.43
C ARG A 45 10.39 8.16 3.02
N TYR A 46 9.36 7.49 2.52
CA TYR A 46 8.00 7.62 3.03
C TYR A 46 7.88 7.11 4.47
N LEU A 47 8.41 5.92 4.76
CA LEU A 47 8.40 5.35 6.12
C LEU A 47 9.10 6.27 7.14
N LEU A 48 10.25 6.85 6.77
CA LEU A 48 10.95 7.82 7.62
C LEU A 48 10.18 9.13 7.82
N ARG A 49 9.31 9.53 6.88
CA ARG A 49 8.40 10.68 7.02
C ARG A 49 7.20 10.37 7.90
N LEU A 50 6.71 9.13 7.88
CA LEU A 50 5.65 8.68 8.78
C LEU A 50 6.16 8.57 10.22
N ASN A 51 7.35 8.02 10.40
CA ASN A 51 8.01 7.89 11.69
C ASN A 51 9.53 7.95 11.54
N ARG A 52 10.17 8.96 12.15
CA ARG A 52 11.62 9.14 12.08
C ARG A 52 12.41 8.11 12.90
N ASP A 53 11.75 7.44 13.84
CA ASP A 53 12.36 6.45 14.73
C ASP A 53 12.28 5.01 14.17
N ILE A 54 11.72 4.85 12.96
CA ILE A 54 11.70 3.55 12.27
C ILE A 54 13.13 3.12 11.95
N HIS A 55 13.47 1.89 12.32
CA HIS A 55 14.77 1.29 12.03
C HIS A 55 14.69 0.58 10.67
N ILE A 56 14.87 1.34 9.58
CA ILE A 56 14.71 0.85 8.20
C ILE A 56 15.50 -0.43 7.90
N ASP A 57 16.73 -0.54 8.43
CA ASP A 57 17.60 -1.69 8.18
C ASP A 57 17.11 -3.00 8.82
N SER A 58 16.15 -2.90 9.76
CA SER A 58 15.48 -4.08 10.36
C SER A 58 14.28 -4.58 9.56
N LEU A 59 13.88 -3.86 8.51
CA LEU A 59 12.71 -4.16 7.70
C LEU A 59 13.11 -4.99 6.48
N THR A 60 12.20 -5.87 6.06
CA THR A 60 12.31 -6.63 4.82
C THR A 60 11.45 -5.99 3.75
N PHE A 61 12.00 -5.82 2.55
CA PHE A 61 11.32 -5.23 1.41
C PHE A 61 11.29 -6.20 0.22
N PHE A 62 10.14 -6.29 -0.44
CA PHE A 62 9.99 -6.88 -1.76
C PHE A 62 9.63 -5.77 -2.76
N GLU A 63 10.37 -5.66 -3.87
CA GLU A 63 10.05 -4.70 -4.92
C GLU A 63 9.08 -5.33 -5.94
N LEU A 64 7.96 -4.64 -6.19
CA LEU A 64 6.89 -5.07 -7.09
C LEU A 64 6.66 -3.99 -8.16
N ASN A 65 7.09 -4.24 -9.38
CA ASN A 65 6.92 -3.33 -10.51
C ASN A 65 6.52 -4.10 -11.77
N GLU A 66 6.38 -3.39 -12.90
CA GLU A 66 5.98 -3.95 -14.20
C GLU A 66 6.94 -5.02 -14.76
N HIS A 67 8.15 -5.13 -14.20
CA HIS A 67 9.15 -6.13 -14.58
C HIS A 67 9.22 -7.30 -13.61
N THR A 68 8.51 -7.27 -12.47
CA THR A 68 8.46 -8.38 -11.53
C THR A 68 7.77 -9.56 -12.19
N ALA A 69 8.43 -10.72 -12.21
CA ALA A 69 7.86 -11.91 -12.83
C ALA A 69 6.70 -12.44 -11.97
N ALA A 70 5.64 -12.93 -12.62
CA ALA A 70 4.46 -13.42 -11.91
C ALA A 70 4.79 -14.59 -10.97
N GLU A 71 5.83 -15.37 -11.26
CA GLU A 71 6.28 -16.47 -10.40
C GLU A 71 6.95 -16.01 -9.10
N GLU A 72 7.37 -14.74 -9.01
CA GLU A 72 8.00 -14.18 -7.80
C GLU A 72 6.95 -13.76 -6.76
N ILE A 73 5.79 -13.28 -7.21
CA ILE A 73 4.72 -12.73 -6.36
C ILE A 73 4.29 -13.68 -5.22
N PRO A 74 4.14 -15.00 -5.44
CA PRO A 74 3.82 -15.93 -4.36
C PRO A 74 4.77 -15.87 -3.16
N SER A 75 6.07 -15.70 -3.41
CA SER A 75 7.08 -15.68 -2.35
C SER A 75 6.94 -14.48 -1.41
N PHE A 76 6.29 -13.40 -1.86
CA PHE A 76 6.09 -12.19 -1.06
C PHE A 76 5.14 -12.43 0.12
N LEU A 77 4.30 -13.46 0.03
CA LEU A 77 3.28 -13.80 1.01
C LEU A 77 3.69 -14.97 1.93
N ASP A 78 4.85 -15.61 1.71
CA ASP A 78 5.27 -16.80 2.47
C ASP A 78 5.32 -16.54 3.98
N ARG A 79 5.89 -15.42 4.40
CA ARG A 79 5.96 -15.01 5.82
C ARG A 79 4.57 -14.64 6.37
N VAL A 80 3.68 -14.15 5.52
CA VAL A 80 2.30 -13.85 5.91
C VAL A 80 1.51 -15.12 6.19
N GLU A 81 1.74 -16.18 5.40
CA GLU A 81 1.17 -17.49 5.68
C GLU A 81 1.67 -18.10 7.00
N GLN A 82 2.89 -17.72 7.42
CA GLN A 82 3.49 -18.13 8.70
C GLN A 82 3.03 -17.30 9.90
N GLY A 83 2.22 -16.25 9.68
CA GLY A 83 1.63 -15.45 10.75
C GLY A 83 2.21 -14.04 10.90
N GLU A 84 3.11 -13.61 10.03
CA GLU A 84 3.69 -12.27 10.08
C GLU A 84 2.83 -11.26 9.29
N ASP A 85 2.63 -10.08 9.85
CA ASP A 85 1.90 -9.01 9.15
C ASP A 85 2.79 -8.36 8.08
N ALA A 86 2.16 -7.98 6.96
CA ALA A 86 2.83 -7.31 5.85
C ALA A 86 2.05 -6.06 5.40
N ALA A 87 2.73 -5.15 4.71
CA ALA A 87 2.12 -3.98 4.11
C ALA A 87 2.45 -3.86 2.63
N ILE A 88 1.48 -3.44 1.83
CA ILE A 88 1.70 -2.90 0.48
C ILE A 88 1.71 -1.37 0.56
N ILE A 89 2.70 -0.72 -0.04
CA ILE A 89 2.77 0.74 -0.17
C ILE A 89 2.89 1.10 -1.65
N SER A 90 1.94 1.89 -2.17
CA SER A 90 2.03 2.46 -3.52
C SER A 90 2.89 3.72 -3.55
N GLU A 91 3.33 4.13 -4.73
CA GLU A 91 4.11 5.38 -4.88
C GLU A 91 3.31 6.64 -4.49
N ALA A 92 2.00 6.63 -4.71
CA ALA A 92 1.10 7.71 -4.35
C ALA A 92 -0.33 7.21 -4.10
N GLY A 93 -1.03 7.88 -3.18
CA GLY A 93 -2.46 7.65 -2.95
C GLY A 93 -2.78 6.30 -2.30
N VAL A 94 -3.75 5.57 -2.84
CA VAL A 94 -4.23 4.30 -2.25
C VAL A 94 -3.70 3.09 -3.04
N PRO A 95 -3.21 2.02 -2.39
CA PRO A 95 -2.69 0.85 -3.11
C PRO A 95 -3.79 -0.03 -3.71
N GLY A 96 -3.45 -0.78 -4.75
CA GLY A 96 -4.31 -1.71 -5.48
C GLY A 96 -5.20 -1.04 -6.53
N VAL A 97 -5.04 0.26 -6.80
CA VAL A 97 -5.86 1.01 -7.77
C VAL A 97 -4.96 1.52 -8.90
N ALA A 98 -5.04 0.87 -10.06
CA ALA A 98 -4.17 1.15 -11.21
C ALA A 98 -2.66 1.07 -10.90
N ASP A 99 -2.29 0.19 -9.96
CA ASP A 99 -0.92 -0.08 -9.55
C ASP A 99 -0.69 -1.61 -9.48
N PRO A 100 0.57 -2.09 -9.44
CA PRO A 100 0.85 -3.52 -9.51
C PRO A 100 0.45 -4.29 -8.23
N GLY A 101 0.14 -3.60 -7.13
CA GLY A 101 -0.24 -4.20 -5.85
C GLY A 101 -1.52 -5.03 -5.92
N ALA A 102 -2.40 -4.77 -6.90
CA ALA A 102 -3.62 -5.53 -7.12
C ALA A 102 -3.38 -7.04 -7.31
N ALA A 103 -2.28 -7.43 -7.96
CA ALA A 103 -1.92 -8.83 -8.18
C ALA A 103 -1.63 -9.55 -6.85
N VAL A 104 -0.89 -8.91 -5.94
CA VAL A 104 -0.60 -9.44 -4.60
C VAL A 104 -1.88 -9.56 -3.77
N VAL A 105 -2.78 -8.57 -3.85
CA VAL A 105 -4.07 -8.60 -3.16
C VAL A 105 -4.93 -9.76 -3.64
N SER A 106 -5.02 -9.99 -4.95
CA SER A 106 -5.75 -11.14 -5.51
C SER A 106 -5.22 -12.46 -4.94
N LEU A 107 -3.90 -12.64 -4.98
CA LEU A 107 -3.26 -13.85 -4.48
C LEU A 107 -3.43 -14.02 -2.96
N ALA A 108 -3.42 -12.92 -2.19
CA ALA A 108 -3.69 -12.96 -0.77
C ALA A 108 -5.11 -13.47 -0.47
N HIS A 109 -6.10 -13.03 -1.24
CA HIS A 109 -7.48 -13.53 -1.14
C HIS A 109 -7.56 -15.02 -1.48
N GLU A 110 -6.91 -15.47 -2.56
CA GLU A 110 -6.85 -16.88 -2.96
C GLU A 110 -6.24 -17.76 -1.85
N LYS A 111 -5.22 -17.25 -1.14
CA LYS A 111 -4.60 -17.90 0.00
C LYS A 111 -5.40 -17.76 1.30
N GLY A 112 -6.54 -17.08 1.32
CA GLY A 112 -7.31 -16.83 2.55
C GLY A 112 -6.58 -15.96 3.57
N ILE A 113 -5.65 -15.11 3.12
CA ILE A 113 -5.00 -14.09 3.94
C ILE A 113 -5.97 -12.93 4.09
N ARG A 114 -6.07 -12.39 5.30
CA ARG A 114 -6.90 -11.20 5.57
C ARG A 114 -6.24 -9.98 4.95
N VAL A 115 -6.95 -9.26 4.09
CA VAL A 115 -6.53 -7.98 3.54
C VAL A 115 -7.26 -6.84 4.24
N VAL A 116 -6.53 -5.81 4.67
CA VAL A 116 -7.07 -4.66 5.39
C VAL A 116 -6.61 -3.36 4.72
N PRO A 117 -7.49 -2.69 3.95
CA PRO A 117 -7.18 -1.37 3.43
C PRO A 117 -7.19 -0.32 4.55
N LEU A 118 -6.22 0.60 4.54
CA LEU A 118 -6.19 1.74 5.44
C LEU A 118 -6.67 3.01 4.70
N THR A 119 -7.30 3.91 5.44
CA THR A 119 -7.87 5.15 4.89
C THR A 119 -6.78 6.13 4.48
N GLY A 120 -6.85 6.67 3.25
CA GLY A 120 -5.92 7.68 2.79
C GLY A 120 -6.41 8.42 1.55
N PRO A 121 -5.57 9.32 0.99
CA PRO A 121 -5.99 10.19 -0.09
C PRO A 121 -6.12 9.42 -1.41
N SER A 122 -7.26 9.57 -2.09
CA SER A 122 -7.51 9.00 -3.42
C SER A 122 -7.72 10.14 -4.41
N SER A 123 -6.85 10.23 -5.43
CA SER A 123 -6.94 11.25 -6.47
C SER A 123 -8.26 11.17 -7.25
N ILE A 124 -8.74 9.95 -7.50
CA ILE A 124 -10.01 9.68 -8.19
C ILE A 124 -11.18 10.28 -7.41
N LEU A 125 -11.27 9.98 -6.11
CA LEU A 125 -12.37 10.45 -5.27
C LEU A 125 -12.29 11.96 -5.03
N LEU A 126 -11.10 12.50 -4.79
CA LEU A 126 -10.90 13.95 -4.62
C LEU A 126 -11.27 14.72 -5.89
N ALA A 127 -10.89 14.23 -7.07
CA ALA A 127 -11.25 14.85 -8.34
C ALA A 127 -12.78 14.79 -8.57
N LEU A 128 -13.41 13.65 -8.32
CA LEU A 128 -14.86 13.50 -8.44
C LEU A 128 -15.62 14.45 -7.49
N MET A 129 -15.21 14.54 -6.23
CA MET A 129 -15.78 15.46 -5.23
C MET A 129 -15.69 16.92 -5.68
N ALA A 130 -14.55 17.32 -6.25
CA ALA A 130 -14.32 18.69 -6.71
C ALA A 130 -15.01 19.02 -8.04
N SER A 131 -15.39 18.01 -8.83
CA SER A 131 -15.85 18.20 -10.22
C SER A 131 -17.27 18.77 -10.37
N GLY A 132 -18.10 18.67 -9.32
CA GLY A 132 -19.55 18.96 -9.42
C GLY A 132 -20.36 17.91 -10.21
N LEU A 133 -19.73 16.81 -10.65
CA LEU A 133 -20.41 15.69 -11.32
C LEU A 133 -21.11 14.76 -10.31
N ASN A 134 -21.84 13.78 -10.81
CA ASN A 134 -22.54 12.80 -9.99
C ASN A 134 -21.56 11.85 -9.28
N GLY A 135 -21.29 12.10 -8.00
CA GLY A 135 -20.47 11.24 -7.15
C GLY A 135 -21.06 9.85 -6.86
N GLN A 136 -22.37 9.65 -7.09
CA GLN A 136 -23.08 8.41 -6.79
C GLN A 136 -22.95 7.37 -7.92
N SER A 137 -22.55 7.79 -9.12
CA SER A 137 -22.39 6.92 -10.29
C SER A 137 -21.26 7.43 -11.17
N PHE A 138 -20.12 6.76 -11.13
CA PHE A 138 -18.95 7.08 -11.93
C PHE A 138 -18.22 5.79 -12.37
N CYS A 139 -17.38 5.91 -13.40
CA CYS A 139 -16.51 4.83 -13.85
C CYS A 139 -15.08 5.38 -13.99
N PHE A 140 -14.11 4.64 -13.47
CA PHE A 140 -12.69 4.92 -13.65
C PHE A 140 -12.12 3.95 -14.69
N HIS A 141 -11.59 4.49 -15.79
CA HIS A 141 -11.07 3.70 -16.92
C HIS A 141 -9.55 3.51 -16.91
N GLY A 142 -8.84 4.01 -15.90
CA GLY A 142 -7.37 3.93 -15.88
C GLY A 142 -6.72 4.77 -16.97
N TYR A 143 -5.54 4.33 -17.41
CA TYR A 143 -4.82 4.91 -18.55
C TYR A 143 -5.42 4.42 -19.87
N LEU A 144 -5.53 5.33 -20.85
CA LEU A 144 -6.05 5.07 -22.20
C LEU A 144 -4.92 4.88 -23.22
#